data_AF-A0A7W9Z2S1-F1
#
_entry.id   AF-A0A7W9Z2S1-F1
#
_cell.length_a   1.000
_cell.length_b   1.000
_cell.length_c   1.000
_cell.angle_alpha   90.00
_cell.angle_beta   90.00
_cell.angle_gamma   90.00
#
_symmetry.space_group_name_H-M   'P 1'
#
loop_
_entity.id
_entity.type
_entity.pdbx_description
1 polymer ?
#
loop_
_entity_poly.entity_id
_entity_poly.type
_entity_poly.pdbx_seq_one_letter_code
_entity_poly.pdbx_strand_id
1 'polypeptide(L)'
;MPRRIRHTVNLFSIWLDLAARSAEMYGASSEVIAKRTQRMATMGPNPVASDQREMKRMVQEKADAASESMEAMGASMAAAYQRAMIKGMDQIISNATSMMLGGKPGRMNLGIDLTEIATTSAKVAKAGMGPYHRRATSNAKRLRKGP
;
A
#
# COMPACT_ATOMS: atom_id res chain seq x y z
N MET A 1 -27.83 -22.95 -4.37
CA MET A 1 -27.34 -21.60 -3.97
C MET A 1 -25.84 -21.68 -3.71
N PRO A 2 -24.95 -21.01 -4.46
CA PRO A 2 -23.53 -21.09 -4.20
C PRO A 2 -23.16 -20.17 -3.02
N ARG A 3 -22.57 -20.74 -1.97
CA ARG A 3 -22.02 -20.02 -0.82
C ARG A 3 -20.88 -19.12 -1.32
N ARG A 4 -21.05 -17.80 -1.25
CA ARG A 4 -19.93 -16.85 -1.36
C ARG A 4 -18.93 -17.18 -0.25
N ILE A 5 -17.77 -17.70 -0.63
CA ILE A 5 -16.61 -17.82 0.25
C ILE A 5 -16.20 -16.39 0.63
N ARG A 6 -16.62 -15.93 1.81
CA ARG A 6 -16.08 -14.70 2.40
C ARG A 6 -14.64 -15.01 2.76
N HIS A 7 -13.69 -14.51 1.98
CA HIS A 7 -12.30 -14.39 2.43
C HIS A 7 -12.29 -13.39 3.59
N THR A 8 -12.38 -13.88 4.82
CA THR A 8 -12.01 -13.10 6.00
C THR A 8 -10.52 -12.84 5.89
N VAL A 9 -10.16 -11.70 5.32
CA VAL A 9 -8.76 -11.27 5.27
C VAL A 9 -8.30 -11.13 6.72
N ASN A 10 -7.33 -11.96 7.11
CA ASN A 10 -6.81 -11.94 8.48
C ASN A 10 -6.03 -10.63 8.68
N LEU A 11 -6.39 -9.84 9.69
CA LEU A 11 -5.70 -8.58 10.03
C LEU A 11 -4.19 -8.78 10.13
N PHE A 12 -3.77 -9.86 10.80
CA PHE A 12 -2.36 -10.23 10.94
C PHE A 12 -1.68 -10.44 9.58
N SER A 13 -2.36 -11.08 8.62
CA SER A 13 -1.77 -11.30 7.28
C SER A 13 -1.56 -10.02 6.48
N ILE A 14 -2.41 -8.99 6.67
CA ILE A 14 -2.23 -7.69 5.99
C ILE A 14 -1.02 -6.98 6.56
N TRP A 15 -0.89 -6.96 7.89
CA TRP A 15 0.25 -6.34 8.56
C TRP A 15 1.56 -7.07 8.28
N LEU A 16 1.53 -8.41 8.24
CA LEU A 16 2.71 -9.21 7.89
C LEU A 16 3.15 -8.98 6.45
N ASP A 17 2.23 -8.94 5.49
CA ASP A 17 2.55 -8.61 4.10
C ASP A 17 3.08 -7.16 3.95
N LEU A 18 2.50 -6.21 4.68
CA LEU A 18 3.01 -4.84 4.73
C LEU A 18 4.45 -4.82 5.24
N ALA A 19 4.72 -5.46 6.38
CA ALA A 19 6.04 -5.55 6.97
C ALA A 19 7.05 -6.25 6.06
N ALA A 20 6.67 -7.37 5.43
CA ALA A 20 7.52 -8.09 4.50
C ALA A 20 7.92 -7.21 3.31
N ARG A 21 6.96 -6.50 2.69
CA ARG A 21 7.25 -5.56 1.60
C ARG A 21 8.11 -4.39 2.05
N SER A 22 7.91 -3.87 3.26
CA SER A 22 8.81 -2.85 3.82
C SER A 22 10.23 -3.39 3.96
N ALA A 23 10.40 -4.60 4.49
CA ALA A 23 11.72 -5.23 4.64
C ALA A 23 12.41 -5.46 3.29
N GLU A 24 11.68 -5.94 2.28
CA GLU A 24 12.19 -6.06 0.90
C GLU A 24 12.63 -4.72 0.33
N MET A 25 11.84 -3.66 0.52
CA MET A 25 12.18 -2.31 0.08
C MET A 25 13.43 -1.78 0.77
N TYR A 26 13.57 -1.99 2.08
CA TYR A 26 14.76 -1.59 2.83
C TYR A 26 16.00 -2.37 2.39
N GLY A 27 15.87 -3.68 2.18
CA GLY A 27 16.94 -4.51 1.62
C GLY A 27 17.40 -4.00 0.25
N ALA A 28 16.47 -3.76 -0.67
CA ALA A 28 16.77 -3.20 -1.98
C ALA A 28 17.42 -1.81 -1.88
N SER A 29 16.93 -0.94 -0.99
CA SER A 29 17.50 0.39 -0.76
C SER A 29 18.93 0.31 -0.21
N SER A 30 19.20 -0.62 0.70
CA SER A 30 20.53 -0.83 1.27
C SER A 30 21.57 -1.24 0.21
N GLU A 31 21.18 -2.12 -0.72
CA GLU A 31 22.04 -2.52 -1.84
C GLU A 31 22.36 -1.35 -2.77
N VAL A 32 21.35 -0.53 -3.06
CA VAL A 32 21.48 0.66 -3.89
C VAL A 32 22.43 1.67 -3.26
N ILE A 33 22.28 1.92 -1.96
CA ILE A 33 23.17 2.81 -1.20
C ILE A 33 24.59 2.24 -1.19
N ALA A 34 24.76 0.98 -0.81
CA ALA A 34 26.08 0.33 -0.73
C ALA A 34 26.84 0.39 -2.06
N LYS A 35 26.21 0.00 -3.18
CA LYS A 35 26.87 0.04 -4.50
C LYS A 35 27.25 1.44 -4.92
N ARG A 36 26.43 2.45 -4.64
CA ARG A 36 26.75 3.83 -5.03
C ARG A 36 27.78 4.47 -4.13
N THR A 37 27.71 4.23 -2.82
CA THR A 37 28.77 4.66 -1.89
C THR A 37 30.10 4.02 -2.25
N GLN A 38 30.11 2.72 -2.58
CA GLN A 38 31.31 2.05 -3.08
C GLN A 38 31.83 2.70 -4.36
N ARG A 39 30.97 2.98 -5.35
CA ARG A 39 31.36 3.67 -6.59
C ARG A 39 31.96 5.05 -6.33
N MET A 40 31.35 5.85 -5.45
CA MET A 40 31.87 7.17 -5.06
C MET A 40 33.23 7.04 -4.35
N ALA A 41 33.42 6.02 -3.52
CA ALA A 41 34.70 5.75 -2.87
C ALA A 41 35.78 5.32 -3.88
N THR A 42 35.43 4.54 -4.90
CA THR A 42 36.40 4.02 -5.89
C THR A 42 36.72 5.01 -7.01
N MET A 43 35.74 5.80 -7.48
CA MET A 43 35.91 6.73 -8.61
C MET A 43 36.11 8.18 -8.15
N GLY A 44 36.01 8.45 -6.84
CA GLY A 44 36.06 9.81 -6.28
C GLY A 44 34.79 10.62 -6.55
N PRO A 45 34.78 11.91 -6.14
CA PRO A 45 33.59 12.78 -6.22
C PRO A 45 33.23 13.22 -7.65
N ASN A 46 33.83 12.65 -8.69
CA ASN A 46 33.57 13.04 -10.08
C ASN A 46 32.65 12.02 -10.78
N PRO A 47 31.31 12.20 -10.71
CA PRO A 47 30.38 11.26 -11.30
C PRO A 47 30.48 11.30 -12.83
N VAL A 48 30.78 10.13 -13.42
CA VAL A 48 30.72 9.89 -14.86
C VAL A 48 29.35 10.30 -15.42
N ALA A 49 29.30 10.78 -16.66
CA ALA A 49 28.06 11.29 -17.27
C ALA A 49 26.90 10.28 -17.24
N SER A 50 27.18 8.98 -17.23
CA SER A 50 26.19 7.91 -17.05
C SER A 50 25.56 7.91 -15.65
N ASP A 51 26.37 8.07 -14.60
CA ASP A 51 25.90 8.10 -13.21
C ASP A 51 25.08 9.37 -12.93
N GLN A 52 25.44 10.51 -13.54
CA GLN A 52 24.63 11.74 -13.46
C GLN A 52 23.25 11.57 -14.11
N ARG A 53 23.19 10.92 -15.28
CA ARG A 53 21.93 10.61 -15.97
C ARG A 53 21.05 9.69 -15.13
N GLU A 54 21.62 8.63 -14.56
CA GLU A 54 20.87 7.72 -13.68
C GLU A 54 20.42 8.43 -12.39
N MET A 55 21.22 9.33 -11.82
CA MET A 55 20.83 10.11 -10.64
C MET A 55 19.66 11.05 -10.94
N LYS A 56 19.69 11.75 -12.07
CA LYS A 56 18.56 12.58 -12.53
C LYS A 56 17.29 11.74 -12.74
N ARG A 57 17.43 10.58 -13.40
CA ARG A 57 16.33 9.64 -13.61
C ARG A 57 15.72 9.19 -12.28
N MET A 58 16.54 8.88 -11.29
CA MET A 58 16.03 8.44 -9.99
C MET A 58 15.31 9.52 -9.20
N VAL A 59 15.75 10.77 -9.29
CA VAL A 59 15.03 11.88 -8.64
C VAL A 59 13.62 11.99 -9.23
N GLN A 60 13.50 11.89 -10.56
CA GLN A 60 12.20 11.82 -11.22
C GLN A 60 11.41 10.59 -10.75
N GLU A 61 12.03 9.40 -10.73
CA GLU A 61 11.36 8.19 -10.23
C GLU A 61 10.84 8.37 -8.80
N LYS A 62 11.57 9.04 -7.89
CA LYS A 62 11.12 9.32 -6.53
C LYS A 62 9.95 10.31 -6.48
N ALA A 63 9.96 11.34 -7.32
CA ALA A 63 8.86 12.30 -7.43
C ALA A 63 7.60 11.63 -7.97
N ASP A 64 7.72 10.83 -9.03
CA ASP A 64 6.62 10.05 -9.60
C ASP A 64 6.08 9.05 -8.57
N ALA A 65 6.96 8.40 -7.80
CA ALA A 65 6.55 7.50 -6.72
C ALA A 65 5.69 8.21 -5.67
N ALA A 66 6.04 9.45 -5.33
CA ALA A 66 5.30 10.24 -4.35
C ALA A 66 3.90 10.59 -4.87
N SER A 67 3.79 11.03 -6.13
CA SER A 67 2.49 11.30 -6.76
C SER A 67 1.62 10.04 -6.83
N GLU A 68 2.16 8.95 -7.37
CA GLU A 68 1.45 7.65 -7.44
C GLU A 68 1.07 7.13 -6.05
N SER A 69 1.89 7.38 -5.04
CA SER A 69 1.61 6.99 -3.65
C SER A 69 0.42 7.74 -3.09
N MET A 70 0.36 9.06 -3.29
CA MET A 70 -0.76 9.88 -2.85
C MET A 70 -2.05 9.48 -3.56
N GLU A 71 -2.00 9.26 -4.88
CA GLU A 71 -3.13 8.78 -5.67
C GLU A 71 -3.62 7.41 -5.19
N ALA A 72 -2.71 6.46 -4.97
CA ALA A 72 -3.05 5.12 -4.50
C ALA A 72 -3.66 5.13 -3.09
N MET A 73 -3.13 5.96 -2.19
CA MET A 73 -3.71 6.16 -0.86
C MET A 73 -5.10 6.78 -0.94
N GLY A 74 -5.27 7.82 -1.76
CA GLY A 74 -6.55 8.49 -1.99
C GLY A 74 -7.61 7.52 -2.54
N ALA A 75 -7.26 6.73 -3.57
CA ALA A 75 -8.14 5.70 -4.11
C ALA A 75 -8.49 4.62 -3.08
N SER A 76 -7.52 4.18 -2.27
CA SER A 76 -7.75 3.21 -1.19
C SER A 76 -8.70 3.76 -0.12
N MET A 77 -8.56 5.04 0.24
CA MET A 77 -9.41 5.72 1.21
C MET A 77 -10.83 5.92 0.65
N ALA A 78 -10.97 6.37 -0.59
CA ALA A 78 -12.26 6.50 -1.26
C ALA A 78 -13.01 5.16 -1.32
N ALA A 79 -12.30 4.08 -1.65
CA ALA A 79 -12.86 2.73 -1.63
C ALA A 79 -13.25 2.28 -0.21
N ALA A 80 -12.56 2.74 0.84
CA ALA A 80 -12.93 2.47 2.22
C ALA A 80 -14.23 3.19 2.61
N TYR A 81 -14.35 4.46 2.24
CA TYR A 81 -15.57 5.25 2.45
C TYR A 81 -16.78 4.63 1.75
N GLN A 82 -16.63 4.21 0.49
CA GLN A 82 -17.70 3.52 -0.26
C GLN A 82 -18.13 2.22 0.42
N ARG A 83 -17.18 1.42 0.94
CA ARG A 83 -17.50 0.19 1.68
C ARG A 83 -18.27 0.48 2.97
N ALA A 84 -17.91 1.53 3.69
CA ALA A 84 -18.63 1.94 4.91
C ALA A 84 -20.06 2.39 4.58
N MET A 85 -20.24 3.17 3.51
CA MET A 85 -21.57 3.60 3.05
C MET A 85 -22.46 2.41 2.66
N ILE A 86 -21.93 1.46 1.86
CA ILE A 86 -22.68 0.25 1.47
C ILE A 86 -23.06 -0.58 2.69
N LYS A 87 -22.14 -0.77 3.65
CA LYS A 87 -22.45 -1.47 4.91
C LYS A 87 -23.57 -0.78 5.70
N GLY A 88 -23.56 0.56 5.76
CA GLY A 88 -24.60 1.34 6.40
C GLY A 88 -25.97 1.17 5.72
N MET A 89 -26.00 1.23 4.39
CA MET A 89 -27.22 0.99 3.61
C MET A 89 -27.74 -0.44 3.80
N ASP A 90 -26.86 -1.44 3.75
CA ASP A 90 -27.21 -2.84 4.00
C ASP A 90 -27.84 -3.03 5.39
N GLN A 91 -27.32 -2.36 6.43
CA GLN A 91 -27.91 -2.40 7.78
C GLN A 91 -29.29 -1.74 7.81
N ILE A 92 -29.47 -0.59 7.16
CA ILE A 92 -30.76 0.10 7.09
C ILE A 92 -31.79 -0.77 6.38
N ILE A 93 -31.45 -1.31 5.21
CA ILE A 93 -32.35 -2.17 4.42
C ILE A 93 -32.68 -3.42 5.21
N SER A 94 -31.69 -4.11 5.78
CA SER A 94 -31.91 -5.32 6.57
C SER A 94 -32.82 -5.06 7.77
N ASN A 95 -32.64 -3.94 8.47
CA ASN A 95 -33.49 -3.56 9.60
C ASN A 95 -34.92 -3.23 9.13
N ALA A 96 -35.07 -2.44 8.07
CA ALA A 96 -36.38 -2.12 7.50
C ALA A 96 -37.13 -3.39 7.06
N THR A 97 -36.45 -4.31 6.36
CA THR A 97 -37.01 -5.61 5.98
C THR A 97 -37.40 -6.44 7.21
N SER A 98 -36.57 -6.47 8.25
CA SER A 98 -36.90 -7.20 9.49
C SER A 98 -38.18 -6.67 10.15
N MET A 99 -38.38 -5.35 10.16
CA MET A 99 -39.58 -4.71 10.71
C MET A 99 -40.82 -5.00 9.87
N MET A 100 -40.71 -4.94 8.53
CA MET A 100 -41.83 -5.26 7.63
C MET A 100 -42.32 -6.71 7.78
N LEU A 101 -41.40 -7.64 8.07
CA LEU A 101 -41.73 -9.06 8.29
C LEU A 101 -42.16 -9.37 9.73
N GLY A 102 -42.47 -8.35 10.55
CA GLY A 102 -42.90 -8.51 11.94
C GLY A 102 -41.78 -8.90 12.91
N GLY A 103 -40.52 -8.85 12.47
CA GLY A 103 -39.33 -9.07 13.28
C GLY A 103 -38.93 -7.82 14.08
N LYS A 104 -38.00 -8.00 15.02
CA LYS A 104 -37.41 -6.90 15.78
C LYS A 104 -36.25 -6.29 14.98
N PRO A 105 -36.10 -4.95 14.96
CA PRO A 105 -34.95 -4.32 14.32
C PRO A 105 -33.64 -4.80 14.95
N GLY A 106 -32.65 -5.11 14.11
CA GLY A 106 -31.30 -5.44 14.56
C GLY A 106 -30.61 -4.22 15.18
N ARG A 107 -29.63 -4.47 16.06
CA ARG A 107 -28.80 -3.38 16.63
C ARG A 107 -28.00 -2.74 15.50
N MET A 108 -28.21 -1.45 15.26
CA MET A 108 -27.39 -0.67 14.33
C MET A 108 -26.02 -0.46 14.96
N ASN A 109 -24.95 -0.81 14.23
CA ASN A 109 -23.59 -0.62 14.73
C ASN A 109 -23.10 0.78 14.36
N LEU A 110 -23.36 1.75 15.23
CA LEU A 110 -22.88 3.13 15.14
C LEU A 110 -21.53 3.34 15.84
N GLY A 111 -20.96 2.26 16.40
CA GLY A 111 -19.70 2.31 17.14
C GLY A 111 -18.48 2.37 16.22
N ILE A 112 -17.37 2.84 16.78
CA ILE A 112 -16.05 2.77 16.12
C ILE A 112 -15.58 1.32 16.10
N ASP A 113 -15.44 0.73 14.92
CA ASP A 113 -14.82 -0.57 14.75
C ASP A 113 -13.30 -0.43 14.58
N LEU A 114 -12.56 -0.66 15.68
CA LEU A 114 -11.10 -0.58 15.70
C LEU A 114 -10.44 -1.58 14.73
N THR A 115 -11.07 -2.73 14.46
CA THR A 115 -10.53 -3.71 13.52
C THR A 115 -10.69 -3.27 12.08
N GLU A 116 -11.80 -2.59 11.76
CA GLU A 116 -12.02 -1.97 10.46
C GLU A 116 -11.09 -0.79 10.22
N ILE A 117 -10.84 0.03 11.25
CA ILE A 117 -9.83 1.09 11.21
C ILE A 117 -8.47 0.49 10.94
N ALA A 118 -8.02 -0.47 11.76
CA ALA A 118 -6.71 -1.10 11.61
C ALA A 118 -6.53 -1.74 10.23
N THR A 119 -7.56 -2.41 9.71
CA THR A 119 -7.58 -3.00 8.37
C THR A 119 -7.48 -1.94 7.28
N THR A 120 -8.22 -0.85 7.41
CA THR A 120 -8.23 0.25 6.43
C THR A 120 -6.91 0.98 6.42
N SER A 121 -6.35 1.29 7.59
CA SER A 121 -5.02 1.89 7.74
C SER A 121 -3.95 1.02 7.09
N ALA A 122 -3.95 -0.28 7.35
CA ALA A 122 -2.99 -1.21 6.74
C ALA A 122 -3.12 -1.26 5.21
N LYS A 123 -4.35 -1.23 4.67
CA LYS A 123 -4.59 -1.18 3.21
C LYS A 123 -4.12 0.12 2.58
N VAL A 124 -4.39 1.26 3.22
CA VAL A 124 -3.94 2.58 2.76
C VAL A 124 -2.41 2.65 2.79
N ALA A 125 -1.78 2.22 3.89
CA ALA A 125 -0.32 2.17 4.00
C ALA A 125 0.30 1.26 2.92
N LYS A 126 -0.29 0.08 2.68
CA LYS A 126 0.14 -0.82 1.61
C LYS A 126 0.00 -0.20 0.22
N ALA A 127 -1.10 0.50 -0.04
CA ALA A 127 -1.32 1.20 -1.31
C ALA A 127 -0.27 2.29 -1.54
N GLY A 128 -0.01 3.12 -0.52
CA GLY A 128 0.99 4.18 -0.59
C GLY A 128 2.43 3.67 -0.74
N MET A 129 2.76 2.53 -0.12
CA MET A 129 4.11 1.98 -0.21
C MET A 129 4.40 1.29 -1.56
N GLY A 130 3.37 0.84 -2.29
CA GLY A 130 3.51 0.10 -3.53
C GLY A 130 4.44 0.77 -4.57
N PRO A 131 4.24 2.05 -4.91
CA PRO A 131 5.10 2.79 -5.84
C PRO A 131 6.58 2.87 -5.41
N TYR A 132 6.85 3.07 -4.11
CA TYR A 132 8.20 3.11 -3.56
C TYR A 132 8.90 1.75 -3.60
N HIS A 133 8.21 0.70 -3.14
CA HIS A 133 8.72 -0.68 -3.17
C HIS A 133 9.10 -1.10 -4.60
N ARG A 134 8.22 -0.82 -5.57
CA ARG A 134 8.46 -1.14 -6.99
C ARG A 134 9.72 -0.45 -7.53
N ARG A 135 9.93 0.83 -7.21
CA ARG A 135 11.09 1.59 -7.70
C ARG A 135 12.38 1.21 -6.99
N ALA A 136 12.35 0.99 -5.68
CA ALA A 136 13.51 0.52 -4.91
C ALA A 136 14.01 -0.83 -5.44
N THR A 137 13.10 -1.80 -5.62
CA THR A 137 13.44 -3.14 -6.13
C THR A 137 13.91 -3.10 -7.59
N SER A 138 13.27 -2.27 -8.44
CA SER A 138 13.72 -2.06 -9.82
C SER A 138 15.12 -1.44 -9.88
N ASN A 139 15.42 -0.46 -9.03
CA ASN A 139 16.74 0.18 -8.96
C ASN A 139 17.83 -0.82 -8.54
N ALA A 140 17.57 -1.60 -7.49
CA ALA A 140 18.46 -2.69 -7.08
C ALA A 140 18.70 -3.69 -8.23
N LYS A 141 17.63 -4.10 -8.92
CA LYS A 141 17.74 -5.00 -10.09
C LYS A 141 18.59 -4.41 -11.22
N ARG A 142 18.45 -3.12 -11.54
CA ARG A 142 19.29 -2.45 -12.55
C ARG A 142 20.75 -2.41 -12.10
N LEU A 143 21.02 -2.11 -10.84
CA LEU A 143 22.38 -2.08 -10.31
C LEU A 143 23.04 -3.47 -10.27
N ARG A 144 22.27 -4.55 -10.06
CA ARG A 144 22.78 -5.93 -10.17
C ARG A 144 23.24 -6.28 -11.57
N LYS A 145 22.52 -5.80 -12.60
CA LYS A 145 22.83 -6.07 -14.01
C LYS A 145 24.07 -5.33 -14.51
N GLY A 146 24.49 -4.27 -13.82
CA GLY A 146 25.58 -3.40 -14.28
C GLY A 146 25.13 -2.48 -15.44
N PRO A 147 25.92 -1.46 -15.79
CA PRO A 147 25.81 -0.81 -17.09
C PRO A 147 26.12 -1.79 -18.22
#